data_AF-A0A7G7W7L6-F1
#
_entry.id   AF-A0A7G7W7L6-F1
#
_cell.length_a   1.000
_cell.length_b   1.000
_cell.length_c   1.000
_cell.angle_alpha   90.00
_cell.angle_beta   90.00
_cell.angle_gamma   90.00
#
_symmetry.space_group_name_H-M   'P 1'
#
loop_
_entity.id
_entity.type
_entity.pdbx_description
1 polymer ?
#
loop_
_entity_poly.entity_id
_entity_poly.type
_entity_poly.pdbx_seq_one_letter_code
_entity_poly.pdbx_strand_id
1 'polypeptide(L)'
;MSDIPASAPAGAPALPHPHLPHTALSPARRRKRAWVKERAFLVQNIVRGNLIHNTGGALHVMRLLTLHKMPAGLLEPSHPWVSGQMPDGQGAVWPCNVVFRTEVATEWAEAGYAPESDEVLVSKVGKFLATMVGKSVPTPEIPHGTRRRMPHAINYLHGAVHYNGLTVLFNNFAEALEYLADTRFRKELRRMIKTERREVTLVFRERNYDPVEYAYFSAFVMSHLPWFANVNGAQRRVMWGNPSPYPAVNIINGNWVADTERLRHGDTTSIVRSPVGPGLYFQGQYGVATRGVNKLEKTHAFLINNWVRRRGFRGGLYFVDRRKVEAEKFQQYKATGGQNFIGNELIQNPLRRQKK
;
A
#
# COMPACT_ATOMS: atom_id res chain seq x y z
N MET A 1 42.37 63.24 -34.99
CA MET A 1 41.93 61.84 -35.18
C MET A 1 41.66 61.29 -33.80
N SER A 2 40.41 61.34 -33.35
CA SER A 2 39.47 60.19 -33.36
C SER A 2 39.68 59.35 -32.10
N ASP A 3 38.73 59.02 -31.23
CA ASP A 3 37.28 59.16 -31.20
C ASP A 3 36.78 59.21 -29.75
N ILE A 4 35.65 59.89 -29.56
CA ILE A 4 34.85 59.94 -28.33
C ILE A 4 33.89 58.74 -28.35
N PRO A 5 33.76 57.92 -27.28
CA PRO A 5 32.64 56.99 -27.18
C PRO A 5 31.43 57.69 -26.55
N ALA A 6 30.30 57.50 -27.24
CA ALA A 6 29.00 58.07 -26.99
C ALA A 6 28.38 57.65 -25.64
N SER A 7 27.83 58.64 -24.95
CA SER A 7 26.89 58.48 -23.85
C SER A 7 25.57 57.88 -24.35
N ALA A 8 25.12 56.79 -23.72
CA ALA A 8 23.81 56.18 -23.94
C ALA A 8 22.66 57.14 -23.53
N PRO A 9 21.49 57.09 -24.20
CA PRO A 9 20.35 57.92 -23.84
C PRO A 9 19.68 57.41 -22.57
N ALA A 10 19.33 58.35 -21.69
CA ALA A 10 18.53 58.11 -20.49
C ALA A 10 17.19 57.46 -20.85
N GLY A 11 16.96 56.25 -20.35
CA GLY A 11 15.68 55.55 -20.48
C GLY A 11 14.58 56.31 -19.75
N ALA A 12 13.46 56.53 -20.44
CA ALA A 12 12.26 57.14 -19.88
C ALA A 12 11.73 56.36 -18.66
N PRO A 13 11.16 57.04 -17.64
CA PRO A 13 10.56 56.36 -16.50
C PRO A 13 9.35 55.54 -16.95
N ALA A 14 9.39 54.23 -16.68
CA ALA A 14 8.25 53.35 -16.91
C ALA A 14 7.06 53.81 -16.05
N LEU A 15 5.94 54.11 -16.72
CA LEU A 15 4.68 54.44 -16.05
C LEU A 15 4.22 53.23 -15.20
N PRO A 16 3.71 53.45 -13.97
CA PRO A 16 3.19 52.38 -13.15
C PRO A 16 1.95 51.77 -13.81
N HIS A 17 1.99 50.46 -14.09
CA HIS A 17 0.81 49.71 -14.47
C HIS A 17 -0.21 49.76 -13.33
N PRO A 18 -1.49 50.12 -13.59
CA PRO A 18 -2.53 49.99 -12.59
C PRO A 18 -2.70 48.50 -12.29
N HIS A 19 -2.32 48.09 -11.07
CA HIS A 19 -2.70 46.80 -10.53
C HIS A 19 -4.22 46.69 -10.58
N LEU A 20 -4.74 45.91 -11.52
CA LEU A 20 -6.13 45.48 -11.50
C LEU A 20 -6.40 44.87 -10.12
N PRO A 21 -7.42 45.33 -9.37
CA PRO A 21 -7.75 44.72 -8.11
C PRO A 21 -8.19 43.29 -8.39
N HIS A 22 -7.29 42.33 -8.14
CA HIS A 22 -7.68 40.94 -7.97
C HIS A 22 -8.69 40.94 -6.83
N THR A 23 -9.97 40.84 -7.19
CA THR A 23 -11.08 40.70 -6.24
C THR A 23 -10.83 39.42 -5.46
N ALA A 24 -10.16 39.58 -4.32
CA ALA A 24 -9.84 38.51 -3.41
C ALA A 24 -11.17 37.90 -2.96
N LEU A 25 -11.45 36.68 -3.43
CA LEU A 25 -12.66 35.96 -3.02
C LEU A 25 -12.78 35.98 -1.50
N SER A 26 -13.99 36.26 -1.00
CA SER A 26 -14.24 36.30 0.44
C SER A 26 -13.79 34.99 1.11
N PRO A 27 -13.30 35.05 2.36
CA PRO A 27 -12.76 33.88 3.07
C PRO A 27 -13.72 32.67 3.08
N ALA A 28 -15.02 32.90 3.18
CA ALA A 28 -16.04 31.86 3.12
C ALA A 28 -16.13 31.17 1.74
N ARG A 29 -16.06 31.93 0.64
CA ARG A 29 -16.03 31.39 -0.72
C ARG A 29 -14.73 30.63 -1.00
N ARG A 30 -13.59 31.08 -0.46
CA ARG A 30 -12.30 30.35 -0.52
C ARG A 30 -12.40 29.00 0.20
N ARG A 31 -12.96 28.96 1.41
CA ARG A 31 -13.18 27.73 2.19
C ARG A 31 -14.09 26.73 1.47
N LYS A 32 -15.22 27.19 0.91
CA LYS A 32 -16.14 26.32 0.14
C LYS A 32 -15.48 25.74 -1.11
N ARG A 33 -14.74 26.56 -1.88
CA ARG A 33 -14.02 26.08 -3.08
C ARG A 33 -12.92 25.08 -2.74
N ALA A 34 -12.15 25.33 -1.69
CA ALA A 34 -11.11 24.40 -1.22
C ALA A 34 -11.72 23.04 -0.85
N TRP A 35 -12.83 23.05 -0.11
CA TRP A 35 -13.54 21.83 0.29
C TRP A 35 -14.12 21.03 -0.90
N VAL A 36 -14.70 21.72 -1.90
CA VAL A 36 -15.19 21.05 -3.11
C VAL A 36 -14.04 20.43 -3.90
N LYS A 37 -12.92 21.15 -4.06
CA LYS A 37 -11.73 20.63 -4.74
C LYS A 37 -11.15 19.41 -4.03
N GLU A 38 -11.05 19.47 -2.71
CA GLU A 38 -10.60 18.35 -1.88
C GLU A 38 -11.50 17.12 -2.08
N ARG A 39 -12.82 17.26 -1.96
CA ARG A 39 -13.75 16.15 -2.19
C ARG A 39 -13.66 15.57 -3.60
N ALA A 40 -13.59 16.42 -4.62
CA ALA A 40 -13.42 15.98 -6.00
C ALA A 40 -12.12 15.19 -6.17
N PHE A 41 -11.02 15.66 -5.57
CA PHE A 41 -9.74 14.97 -5.55
C PHE A 41 -9.82 13.59 -4.86
N LEU A 42 -10.46 13.50 -3.70
CA LEU A 42 -10.63 12.23 -2.98
C LEU A 42 -11.44 11.22 -3.82
N VAL A 43 -12.59 11.64 -4.34
CA VAL A 43 -13.44 10.79 -5.18
C VAL A 43 -12.69 10.34 -6.44
N GLN A 44 -11.94 11.25 -7.08
CA GLN A 44 -11.12 10.91 -8.24
C GLN A 44 -10.07 9.83 -7.92
N ASN A 45 -9.40 9.91 -6.77
CA ASN A 45 -8.43 8.89 -6.38
C ASN A 45 -9.09 7.57 -6.03
N ILE A 46 -10.24 7.59 -5.35
CA ILE A 46 -11.02 6.37 -5.08
C ILE A 46 -11.35 5.66 -6.40
N VAL A 47 -11.83 6.38 -7.40
CA VAL A 47 -12.12 5.81 -8.72
C VAL A 47 -10.84 5.30 -9.39
N ARG A 48 -9.75 6.08 -9.38
CA ARG A 48 -8.48 5.67 -10.00
C ARG A 48 -7.87 4.44 -9.35
N GLY A 49 -7.76 4.42 -8.02
CA GLY A 49 -7.16 3.31 -7.28
C GLY A 49 -8.06 2.08 -7.23
N ASN A 50 -9.28 2.22 -6.72
CA ASN A 50 -10.12 1.06 -6.40
C ASN A 50 -10.89 0.50 -7.59
N LEU A 51 -11.20 1.32 -8.59
CA LEU A 51 -11.86 0.84 -9.82
C LEU A 51 -10.82 0.60 -10.91
N ILE A 52 -10.16 1.64 -11.41
CA ILE A 52 -9.32 1.50 -12.61
C ILE A 52 -8.09 0.63 -12.34
N HIS A 53 -7.30 0.99 -11.33
CA HIS A 53 -6.02 0.32 -11.05
C HIS A 53 -6.23 -1.10 -10.54
N ASN A 54 -7.13 -1.30 -9.58
CA ASN A 54 -7.49 -2.62 -9.08
C ASN A 54 -8.06 -3.53 -10.19
N THR A 55 -8.96 -3.04 -11.05
CA THR A 55 -9.48 -3.83 -12.18
C THR A 55 -8.36 -4.18 -13.17
N GLY A 56 -7.49 -3.23 -13.51
CA GLY A 56 -6.33 -3.50 -14.37
C GLY A 56 -5.40 -4.57 -13.79
N GLY A 57 -5.04 -4.44 -12.51
CA GLY A 57 -4.24 -5.44 -11.80
C GLY A 57 -4.92 -6.81 -11.77
N ALA A 58 -6.23 -6.85 -11.52
CA ALA A 58 -7.00 -8.09 -11.54
C ALA A 58 -7.05 -8.76 -12.91
N LEU A 59 -7.16 -7.99 -13.99
CA LEU A 59 -7.10 -8.51 -15.36
C LEU A 59 -5.72 -9.10 -15.67
N HIS A 60 -4.64 -8.46 -15.22
CA HIS A 60 -3.28 -9.01 -15.36
C HIS A 60 -3.10 -10.32 -14.59
N VAL A 61 -3.57 -10.38 -13.34
CA VAL A 61 -3.55 -11.63 -12.57
C VAL A 61 -4.36 -12.71 -13.29
N MET A 62 -5.58 -12.41 -13.74
CA MET A 62 -6.42 -13.37 -14.48
C MET A 62 -5.72 -13.88 -15.74
N ARG A 63 -5.09 -12.99 -16.52
CA ARG A 63 -4.29 -13.37 -17.70
C ARG A 63 -3.18 -14.37 -17.33
N LEU A 64 -2.44 -14.13 -16.25
CA LEU A 64 -1.37 -15.02 -15.77
C LEU A 64 -1.88 -16.33 -15.16
N LEU A 65 -3.17 -16.43 -14.86
CA LEU A 65 -3.81 -17.65 -14.37
C LEU A 65 -4.38 -18.50 -15.50
N THR A 66 -4.81 -17.89 -16.61
CA THR A 66 -5.57 -18.55 -17.67
C THR A 66 -4.83 -18.63 -19.01
N LEU A 67 -4.42 -17.49 -19.56
CA LEU A 67 -3.87 -17.40 -20.92
C LEU A 67 -2.35 -17.58 -20.95
N HIS A 68 -1.64 -16.88 -20.06
CA HIS A 68 -0.18 -16.92 -19.94
C HIS A 68 0.21 -17.56 -18.62
N LYS A 69 -0.23 -18.80 -18.42
CA LYS A 69 -0.09 -19.52 -17.16
C LYS A 69 1.37 -19.60 -16.72
N MET A 70 1.65 -19.20 -15.47
CA MET A 70 2.96 -19.38 -14.86
C MET A 70 3.07 -20.77 -14.19
N PRO A 71 4.04 -21.62 -14.58
CA PRO A 71 4.25 -22.93 -13.95
C PRO A 71 5.01 -22.86 -12.61
N ALA A 72 5.03 -23.96 -11.87
CA ALA A 72 5.98 -24.15 -10.77
C ALA A 72 7.43 -24.22 -11.30
N GLY A 73 8.40 -24.08 -10.41
CA GLY A 73 9.82 -24.33 -10.72
C GLY A 73 10.48 -23.26 -11.59
N LEU A 74 9.92 -22.05 -11.68
CA LEU A 74 10.59 -20.94 -12.40
C LEU A 74 11.76 -20.35 -11.60
N LEU A 75 11.82 -20.61 -10.29
CA LEU A 75 12.85 -20.12 -9.39
C LEU A 75 13.38 -21.29 -8.56
N GLU A 76 14.67 -21.25 -8.24
CA GLU A 76 15.33 -22.17 -7.32
C GLU A 76 15.10 -21.79 -5.84
N PRO A 77 15.25 -22.73 -4.88
CA PRO A 77 15.09 -22.44 -3.45
C PRO A 77 16.03 -21.34 -2.93
N SER A 78 17.23 -21.24 -3.49
CA SER A 78 18.24 -20.24 -3.12
C SER A 78 17.97 -18.86 -3.72
N HIS A 79 17.06 -18.75 -4.70
CA HIS A 79 16.83 -17.51 -5.44
C HIS A 79 16.46 -16.35 -4.49
N PRO A 80 16.93 -15.11 -4.72
CA PRO A 80 16.69 -13.98 -3.81
C PRO A 80 15.20 -13.71 -3.51
N TRP A 81 14.30 -13.84 -4.49
CA TRP A 81 12.85 -13.73 -4.25
C TRP A 81 12.28 -14.83 -3.34
N VAL A 82 12.97 -15.95 -3.15
CA VAL A 82 12.55 -17.08 -2.32
C VAL A 82 13.20 -17.00 -0.94
N SER A 83 14.50 -16.71 -0.90
CA SER A 83 15.29 -16.67 0.35
C SER A 83 15.20 -15.33 1.07
N GLY A 84 14.92 -14.25 0.33
CA GLY A 84 15.02 -12.88 0.82
C GLY A 84 16.45 -12.39 1.04
N GLN A 85 17.45 -13.23 0.72
CA GLN A 85 18.86 -12.89 0.86
C GLN A 85 19.32 -12.12 -0.37
N MET A 86 20.12 -11.08 -0.15
CA MET A 86 20.82 -10.40 -1.21
C MET A 86 21.90 -11.32 -1.81
N PRO A 87 22.24 -11.13 -3.11
CA PRO A 87 23.41 -11.77 -3.68
C PRO A 87 24.67 -11.54 -2.83
N ASP A 88 25.63 -12.46 -2.92
CA ASP A 88 26.93 -12.37 -2.27
C ASP A 88 26.91 -12.34 -0.73
N GLY A 89 25.82 -12.80 -0.11
CA GLY A 89 25.76 -12.99 1.34
C GLY A 89 25.62 -11.69 2.15
N GLN A 90 25.20 -10.59 1.52
CA GLN A 90 25.03 -9.28 2.17
C GLN A 90 23.85 -9.22 3.18
N GLY A 91 23.26 -10.37 3.53
CA GLY A 91 22.13 -10.48 4.44
C GLY A 91 20.78 -10.28 3.78
N ALA A 92 19.75 -10.05 4.61
CA ALA A 92 18.39 -9.90 4.15
C ALA A 92 18.14 -8.53 3.49
N VAL A 93 17.39 -8.50 2.39
CA VAL A 93 17.11 -7.26 1.64
C VAL A 93 16.16 -6.30 2.38
N TRP A 94 15.27 -6.82 3.23
CA TRP A 94 14.13 -6.05 3.75
C TRP A 94 14.54 -4.85 4.63
N PRO A 95 15.48 -4.98 5.59
CA PRO A 95 15.96 -3.83 6.35
C PRO A 95 16.60 -2.76 5.45
N CYS A 96 17.29 -3.17 4.39
CA CYS A 96 17.93 -2.25 3.44
C CYS A 96 16.93 -1.51 2.54
N ASN A 97 15.69 -2.01 2.42
CA ASN A 97 14.62 -1.38 1.65
C ASN A 97 13.69 -0.48 2.48
N VAL A 98 14.04 -0.20 3.74
CA VAL A 98 13.34 0.81 4.56
C VAL A 98 13.75 2.20 4.07
N VAL A 99 12.82 2.91 3.44
CA VAL A 99 13.08 4.24 2.83
C VAL A 99 12.65 5.39 3.73
N PHE A 100 11.80 5.12 4.71
CA PHE A 100 11.34 6.08 5.70
C PHE A 100 10.89 5.35 6.96
N ARG A 101 11.18 5.94 8.12
CA ARG A 101 10.68 5.49 9.41
C ARG A 101 10.50 6.66 10.34
N THR A 102 9.44 6.64 11.14
CA THR A 102 9.31 7.52 12.31
C THR A 102 10.17 7.01 13.45
N GLU A 103 10.49 7.90 14.41
CA GLU A 103 11.13 7.53 15.67
C GLU A 103 10.30 6.47 16.39
N VAL A 104 10.95 5.55 17.09
CA VAL A 104 10.25 4.49 17.82
C VAL A 104 9.57 5.11 19.04
N ALA A 105 8.24 5.07 19.06
CA ALA A 105 7.44 5.45 20.23
C ALA A 105 6.84 4.20 20.87
N THR A 106 6.57 4.27 22.17
CA THR A 106 5.96 3.17 22.95
C THR A 106 4.68 3.60 23.66
N GLU A 107 4.15 4.78 23.39
CA GLU A 107 2.94 5.31 24.04
C GLU A 107 1.68 4.48 23.73
N TRP A 108 1.68 3.82 22.56
CA TRP A 108 0.64 2.88 22.13
C TRP A 108 0.83 1.47 22.71
N ALA A 109 2.01 1.16 23.28
CA ALA A 109 2.31 -0.16 23.79
C ALA A 109 1.65 -0.37 25.17
N GLU A 110 1.00 -1.53 25.35
CA GLU A 110 0.52 -1.96 26.65
C GLU A 110 1.70 -2.20 27.63
N ALA A 111 1.44 -2.10 28.94
CA ALA A 111 2.45 -2.38 29.94
C ALA A 111 3.00 -3.81 29.80
N GLY A 112 4.31 -3.95 29.58
CA GLY A 112 4.98 -5.23 29.33
C GLY A 112 5.04 -5.64 27.84
N TYR A 113 4.50 -4.84 26.92
CA TYR A 113 4.73 -4.99 25.49
C TYR A 113 5.95 -4.15 25.07
N ALA A 114 7.01 -4.81 24.61
CA ALA A 114 8.14 -4.15 23.97
C ALA A 114 8.03 -4.32 22.45
N PRO A 115 7.97 -3.24 21.65
CA PRO A 115 8.03 -3.36 20.20
C PRO A 115 9.32 -4.05 19.77
N GLU A 116 9.23 -4.93 18.77
CA GLU A 116 10.42 -5.50 18.13
C GLU A 116 11.20 -4.41 17.38
N SER A 117 12.50 -4.61 17.19
CA SER A 117 13.28 -3.70 16.35
C SER A 117 12.73 -3.68 14.91
N ASP A 118 12.94 -2.55 14.23
CA ASP A 118 12.52 -2.38 12.84
C ASP A 118 13.06 -3.52 11.96
N GLU A 119 14.32 -3.92 12.14
CA GLU A 119 14.98 -4.98 11.38
C GLU A 119 14.30 -6.34 11.56
N VAL A 120 13.92 -6.69 12.80
CA VAL A 120 13.22 -7.94 13.11
C VAL A 120 11.81 -7.90 12.52
N LEU A 121 11.12 -6.78 12.70
CA LEU A 121 9.76 -6.56 12.23
C LEU A 121 9.66 -6.70 10.71
N VAL A 122 10.45 -5.93 9.95
CA VAL A 122 10.43 -5.97 8.48
C VAL A 122 10.90 -7.32 7.95
N SER A 123 11.84 -7.97 8.65
CA SER A 123 12.26 -9.33 8.30
C SER A 123 11.14 -10.34 8.48
N LYS A 124 10.30 -10.24 9.52
CA LYS A 124 9.14 -11.14 9.68
C LYS A 124 8.12 -10.95 8.56
N VAL A 125 7.79 -9.70 8.24
CA VAL A 125 6.88 -9.38 7.12
C VAL A 125 7.44 -9.90 5.80
N GLY A 126 8.72 -9.63 5.54
CA GLY A 126 9.42 -10.09 4.34
C GLY A 126 9.49 -11.61 4.20
N LYS A 127 9.91 -12.33 5.25
CA LYS A 127 9.96 -13.82 5.29
C LYS A 127 8.59 -14.44 5.07
N PHE A 128 7.53 -13.85 5.62
CA PHE A 128 6.18 -14.32 5.40
C PHE A 128 5.80 -14.28 3.91
N LEU A 129 6.15 -13.21 3.21
CA LEU A 129 5.88 -13.07 1.77
C LEU A 129 6.81 -13.97 0.93
N ALA A 130 8.08 -14.11 1.30
CA ALA A 130 9.03 -15.01 0.66
C ALA A 130 8.58 -16.49 0.73
N THR A 131 7.96 -16.88 1.86
CA THR A 131 7.34 -18.20 2.02
C THR A 131 6.20 -18.43 1.00
N MET A 132 5.53 -17.38 0.53
CA MET A 132 4.51 -17.53 -0.54
C MET A 132 5.17 -17.85 -1.88
N VAL A 133 6.25 -17.15 -2.23
CA VAL A 133 7.05 -17.45 -3.44
C VAL A 133 7.57 -18.89 -3.37
N GLY A 134 8.12 -19.29 -2.23
CA GLY A 134 8.66 -20.63 -1.96
C GLY A 134 7.64 -21.76 -2.17
N LYS A 135 6.32 -21.52 -2.14
CA LYS A 135 5.31 -22.54 -2.48
C LYS A 135 5.24 -22.87 -3.98
N SER A 136 5.97 -22.13 -4.81
CA SER A 136 6.04 -22.36 -6.26
C SER A 136 7.35 -22.98 -6.72
N VAL A 137 8.31 -23.13 -5.81
CA VAL A 137 9.62 -23.70 -6.09
C VAL A 137 9.63 -25.24 -6.15
N PRO A 138 8.95 -26.00 -5.26
CA PRO A 138 9.11 -27.45 -5.21
C PRO A 138 8.72 -28.16 -6.50
N THR A 139 9.59 -29.08 -6.92
CA THR A 139 9.34 -30.08 -7.97
C THR A 139 9.61 -31.48 -7.39
N PRO A 140 8.62 -32.40 -7.39
CA PRO A 140 7.34 -32.33 -8.11
C PRO A 140 6.36 -31.29 -7.54
N GLU A 141 5.50 -30.77 -8.42
CA GLU A 141 4.51 -29.73 -8.12
C GLU A 141 3.58 -30.14 -6.97
N ILE A 142 3.41 -29.25 -5.99
CA ILE A 142 2.42 -29.46 -4.92
C ILE A 142 1.00 -29.17 -5.42
N PRO A 143 0.00 -30.05 -5.22
CA PRO A 143 -1.39 -29.78 -5.64
C PRO A 143 -1.99 -28.53 -4.99
N HIS A 144 -2.98 -27.92 -5.66
CA HIS A 144 -3.72 -26.80 -5.09
C HIS A 144 -4.56 -27.28 -3.90
N GLY A 145 -4.52 -26.58 -2.77
CA GLY A 145 -5.13 -27.03 -1.52
C GLY A 145 -4.59 -26.33 -0.29
N THR A 146 -4.63 -26.99 0.86
CA THR A 146 -4.23 -26.39 2.15
C THR A 146 -2.76 -25.97 2.19
N ARG A 147 -1.88 -26.73 1.50
CA ARG A 147 -0.44 -26.45 1.34
C ARG A 147 -0.17 -25.34 0.31
N ARG A 148 -0.67 -25.49 -0.92
CA ARG A 148 -0.63 -24.45 -1.97
C ARG A 148 -1.97 -23.73 -2.04
N ARG A 149 -2.13 -22.69 -1.22
CA ARG A 149 -3.38 -21.92 -1.13
C ARG A 149 -3.60 -20.98 -2.33
N MET A 150 -2.52 -20.42 -2.86
CA MET A 150 -2.54 -19.46 -3.96
C MET A 150 -1.92 -20.07 -5.22
N PRO A 151 -2.43 -19.76 -6.42
CA PRO A 151 -1.79 -20.11 -7.68
C PRO A 151 -0.37 -19.54 -7.82
N HIS A 152 0.46 -20.16 -8.67
CA HIS A 152 1.85 -19.76 -8.89
C HIS A 152 2.02 -18.31 -9.30
N ALA A 153 1.22 -17.80 -10.24
CA ALA A 153 1.28 -16.39 -10.63
C ALA A 153 1.10 -15.44 -9.44
N ILE A 154 0.20 -15.78 -8.51
CA ILE A 154 -0.01 -14.99 -7.29
C ILE A 154 1.11 -15.22 -6.28
N ASN A 155 1.71 -16.40 -6.20
CA ASN A 155 2.90 -16.59 -5.37
C ASN A 155 4.08 -15.76 -5.89
N TYR A 156 4.39 -15.81 -7.19
CA TYR A 156 5.54 -15.11 -7.77
C TYR A 156 5.45 -13.59 -7.71
N LEU A 157 4.26 -13.00 -7.88
CA LEU A 157 4.12 -11.53 -7.77
C LEU A 157 4.54 -11.03 -6.38
N HIS A 158 4.47 -11.87 -5.33
CA HIS A 158 4.97 -11.48 -4.02
C HIS A 158 6.47 -11.21 -4.05
N GLY A 159 7.26 -11.90 -4.88
CA GLY A 159 8.69 -11.65 -5.03
C GLY A 159 8.99 -10.20 -5.42
N ALA A 160 8.30 -9.71 -6.45
CA ALA A 160 8.38 -8.30 -6.85
C ALA A 160 7.89 -7.35 -5.74
N VAL A 161 6.85 -7.72 -5.00
CA VAL A 161 6.28 -6.88 -3.92
C VAL A 161 7.17 -6.85 -2.67
N HIS A 162 7.83 -7.94 -2.30
CA HIS A 162 8.55 -8.04 -1.01
C HIS A 162 10.05 -7.92 -1.14
N TYR A 163 10.65 -8.44 -2.21
CA TYR A 163 12.10 -8.41 -2.38
C TYR A 163 12.50 -7.06 -2.97
N ASN A 164 11.83 -6.67 -4.07
CA ASN A 164 12.08 -5.38 -4.71
C ASN A 164 11.35 -4.24 -4.00
N GLY A 165 10.28 -4.52 -3.24
CA GLY A 165 9.43 -3.50 -2.64
C GLY A 165 10.10 -2.67 -1.54
N LEU A 166 9.59 -1.46 -1.37
CA LEU A 166 10.09 -0.48 -0.41
C LEU A 166 9.17 -0.41 0.79
N THR A 167 9.76 -0.21 1.97
CA THR A 167 9.02 -0.18 3.24
C THR A 167 9.05 1.21 3.86
N VAL A 168 7.89 1.66 4.31
CA VAL A 168 7.69 2.87 5.10
C VAL A 168 7.16 2.46 6.47
N LEU A 169 7.87 2.81 7.54
CA LEU A 169 7.55 2.39 8.90
C LEU A 169 6.90 3.51 9.71
N PHE A 170 5.84 3.13 10.42
CA PHE A 170 5.15 3.98 11.38
C PHE A 170 4.93 3.22 12.68
N ASN A 171 4.73 3.95 13.77
CA ASN A 171 4.32 3.39 15.05
C ASN A 171 2.91 2.83 14.95
N ASN A 172 1.95 3.67 14.58
CA ASN A 172 0.52 3.35 14.52
C ASN A 172 -0.21 4.10 13.39
N PHE A 173 -1.51 3.89 13.26
CA PHE A 173 -2.30 4.53 12.20
C PHE A 173 -2.47 6.03 12.39
N ALA A 174 -2.60 6.50 13.63
CA ALA A 174 -2.80 7.92 13.94
C ALA A 174 -1.59 8.75 13.48
N GLU A 175 -0.39 8.30 13.81
CA GLU A 175 0.87 8.89 13.35
C GLU A 175 0.96 8.86 11.82
N ALA A 176 0.69 7.70 11.19
CA ALA A 176 0.76 7.60 9.73
C ALA A 176 -0.21 8.55 9.02
N LEU A 177 -1.36 8.88 9.62
CA LEU A 177 -2.28 9.89 9.08
C LEU A 177 -1.65 11.29 9.05
N GLU A 178 -0.83 11.66 10.03
CA GLU A 178 -0.17 12.98 10.08
C GLU A 178 0.81 13.15 8.92
N TYR A 179 1.61 12.12 8.65
CA TYR A 179 2.55 12.12 7.54
C TYR A 179 1.83 12.03 6.19
N LEU A 180 0.87 11.12 6.05
CA LEU A 180 0.15 10.96 4.79
C LEU A 180 -0.85 12.09 4.53
N ALA A 181 -1.25 12.88 5.53
CA ALA A 181 -2.01 14.12 5.35
C ALA A 181 -1.14 15.23 4.73
N ASP A 182 0.17 15.23 5.02
CA ASP A 182 1.12 16.18 4.46
C ASP A 182 1.27 15.99 2.95
N THR A 183 0.95 17.03 2.19
CA THR A 183 1.11 17.04 0.73
C THR A 183 2.56 16.90 0.29
N ARG A 184 3.54 17.36 1.08
CA ARG A 184 4.97 17.25 0.80
C ARG A 184 5.40 15.79 0.87
N PHE A 185 5.00 15.09 1.94
CA PHE A 185 5.28 13.67 2.11
C PHE A 185 4.66 12.82 0.99
N ARG A 186 3.37 13.07 0.66
CA ARG A 186 2.72 12.35 -0.46
C ARG A 186 3.37 12.63 -1.81
N LYS A 187 3.83 13.86 -2.07
CA LYS A 187 4.55 14.18 -3.31
C LYS A 187 5.86 13.40 -3.39
N GLU A 188 6.59 13.32 -2.27
CA GLU A 188 7.83 12.58 -2.18
C GLU A 188 7.63 11.07 -2.36
N LEU A 189 6.62 10.50 -1.71
CA LEU A 189 6.22 9.11 -1.89
C LEU A 189 5.90 8.79 -3.37
N ARG A 190 5.17 9.69 -4.05
CA ARG A 190 4.87 9.52 -5.47
C ARG A 190 6.10 9.68 -6.35
N ARG A 191 7.02 10.60 -6.03
CA ARG A 191 8.29 10.78 -6.73
C ARG A 191 9.10 9.49 -6.66
N MET A 192 9.28 8.95 -5.46
CA MET A 192 9.97 7.69 -5.22
C MET A 192 9.35 6.54 -6.01
N ILE A 193 8.03 6.32 -5.91
CA ILE A 193 7.34 5.25 -6.66
C ILE A 193 7.55 5.40 -8.17
N LYS A 194 7.48 6.62 -8.70
CA LYS A 194 7.65 6.88 -10.14
C LYS A 194 9.08 6.63 -10.60
N THR A 195 10.07 7.04 -9.81
CA THR A 195 11.49 6.89 -10.12
C THR A 195 11.94 5.44 -9.96
N GLU A 196 11.68 4.86 -8.80
CA GLU A 196 12.13 3.51 -8.47
C GLU A 196 11.31 2.44 -9.17
N ARG A 197 10.06 2.71 -9.54
CA ARG A 197 9.14 1.71 -10.11
C ARG A 197 9.09 0.44 -9.23
N ARG A 198 8.92 0.63 -7.93
CA ARG A 198 8.80 -0.44 -6.92
C ARG A 198 7.46 -0.33 -6.22
N GLU A 199 6.94 -1.46 -5.77
CA GLU A 199 5.78 -1.49 -4.87
C GLU A 199 6.18 -0.93 -3.50
N VAL A 200 5.20 -0.39 -2.75
CA VAL A 200 5.47 0.18 -1.42
C VAL A 200 4.56 -0.46 -0.40
N THR A 201 5.12 -0.84 0.74
CA THR A 201 4.36 -1.33 1.88
C THR A 201 4.52 -0.37 3.05
N LEU A 202 3.39 0.10 3.57
CA LEU A 202 3.33 0.77 4.87
C LEU A 202 3.26 -0.32 5.93
N VAL A 203 4.14 -0.30 6.92
CA VAL A 203 4.16 -1.30 8.01
C VAL A 203 4.12 -0.59 9.35
N PHE A 204 3.38 -1.17 10.30
CA PHE A 204 3.12 -0.59 11.62
C PHE A 204 3.78 -1.40 12.73
N ARG A 205 4.43 -0.72 13.67
CA ARG A 205 5.05 -1.34 14.86
C ARG A 205 4.01 -1.84 15.84
N GLU A 206 2.92 -1.10 15.99
CA GLU A 206 1.78 -1.51 16.79
C GLU A 206 1.11 -2.73 16.17
N ARG A 207 1.34 -3.90 16.79
CA ARG A 207 0.83 -5.17 16.29
C ARG A 207 -0.65 -5.39 16.62
N ASN A 208 -1.10 -4.86 17.76
CA ASN A 208 -2.48 -4.92 18.22
C ASN A 208 -3.24 -3.73 17.63
N TYR A 209 -4.35 -3.95 16.95
CA TYR A 209 -5.07 -2.83 16.36
C TYR A 209 -6.58 -3.01 16.42
N ASP A 210 -7.29 -1.90 16.47
CA ASP A 210 -8.72 -1.86 16.22
C ASP A 210 -8.99 -2.04 14.70
N PRO A 211 -9.79 -3.06 14.29
CA PRO A 211 -10.07 -3.30 12.87
C PRO A 211 -10.86 -2.19 12.17
N VAL A 212 -11.68 -1.45 12.92
CA VAL A 212 -12.46 -0.32 12.41
C VAL A 212 -11.55 0.87 12.15
N GLU A 213 -10.64 1.17 13.08
CA GLU A 213 -9.61 2.21 12.87
C GLU A 213 -8.71 1.86 11.69
N TYR A 214 -8.30 0.61 11.58
CA TYR A 214 -7.49 0.17 10.45
C TYR A 214 -8.26 0.30 9.12
N ALA A 215 -9.55 -0.05 9.09
CA ALA A 215 -10.38 0.15 7.90
C ALA A 215 -10.51 1.63 7.52
N TYR A 216 -10.66 2.52 8.49
CA TYR A 216 -10.71 3.97 8.28
C TYR A 216 -9.39 4.50 7.73
N PHE A 217 -8.26 4.14 8.35
CA PHE A 217 -6.93 4.48 7.85
C PHE A 217 -6.73 4.01 6.41
N SER A 218 -7.13 2.79 6.13
CA SER A 218 -6.96 2.20 4.81
C SER A 218 -7.80 2.91 3.74
N ALA A 219 -9.04 3.28 4.06
CA ALA A 219 -9.88 4.08 3.17
C ALA A 219 -9.31 5.49 2.96
N PHE A 220 -8.66 6.07 3.97
CA PHE A 220 -7.90 7.31 3.84
C PHE A 220 -6.75 7.15 2.83
N VAL A 221 -5.93 6.11 2.95
CA VAL A 221 -4.83 5.82 2.00
C VAL A 221 -5.37 5.75 0.56
N MET A 222 -6.43 4.98 0.34
CA MET A 222 -7.08 4.83 -0.98
C MET A 222 -7.70 6.12 -1.53
N SER A 223 -8.01 7.09 -0.66
CA SER A 223 -8.58 8.38 -1.06
C SER A 223 -7.50 9.43 -1.36
N HIS A 224 -6.29 9.25 -0.84
CA HIS A 224 -5.18 10.21 -0.99
C HIS A 224 -4.08 9.78 -1.96
N LEU A 225 -4.01 8.49 -2.27
CA LEU A 225 -3.10 7.92 -3.26
C LEU A 225 -3.90 7.38 -4.45
N PRO A 226 -3.39 7.53 -5.70
CA PRO A 226 -4.12 7.13 -6.91
C PRO A 226 -3.98 5.62 -7.22
N TRP A 227 -3.58 4.81 -6.25
CA TRP A 227 -3.27 3.39 -6.42
C TRP A 227 -4.15 2.52 -5.54
N PHE A 228 -4.28 1.26 -5.92
CA PHE A 228 -4.93 0.28 -5.07
C PHE A 228 -4.10 0.04 -3.80
N ALA A 229 -4.77 -0.27 -2.69
CA ALA A 229 -4.11 -0.57 -1.43
C ALA A 229 -4.62 -1.91 -0.87
N ASN A 230 -3.75 -2.91 -0.73
CA ASN A 230 -4.11 -4.15 -0.07
C ASN A 230 -3.72 -4.10 1.40
N VAL A 231 -4.72 -4.23 2.28
CA VAL A 231 -4.54 -4.16 3.73
C VAL A 231 -4.30 -5.56 4.25
N ASN A 232 -3.38 -5.77 5.19
CA ASN A 232 -3.11 -7.09 5.78
C ASN A 232 -2.83 -6.91 7.27
N GLY A 233 -3.15 -7.91 8.09
CA GLY A 233 -3.14 -7.71 9.53
C GLY A 233 -2.74 -8.94 10.34
N ALA A 234 -2.20 -8.69 11.53
CA ALA A 234 -1.68 -9.69 12.48
C ALA A 234 -2.74 -10.54 13.17
N GLN A 235 -3.96 -10.03 13.28
CA GLN A 235 -4.98 -10.63 14.11
C GLN A 235 -6.30 -10.71 13.33
N ARG A 236 -7.12 -9.67 13.46
CA ARG A 236 -8.46 -9.59 12.88
C ARG A 236 -8.39 -9.16 11.43
N ARG A 237 -9.28 -9.72 10.62
CA ARG A 237 -9.38 -9.34 9.21
C ARG A 237 -9.96 -7.94 9.07
N VAL A 238 -9.39 -7.22 8.12
CA VAL A 238 -9.83 -5.87 7.77
C VAL A 238 -10.12 -5.86 6.29
N MET A 239 -11.35 -5.52 5.92
CA MET A 239 -11.79 -5.45 4.53
C MET A 239 -11.42 -6.73 3.75
N TRP A 240 -10.74 -6.65 2.61
CA TRP A 240 -10.34 -7.81 1.81
C TRP A 240 -8.99 -8.43 2.24
N GLY A 241 -8.43 -7.96 3.34
CA GLY A 241 -7.06 -8.26 3.74
C GLY A 241 -6.79 -9.69 4.19
N ASN A 242 -5.54 -10.10 4.01
CA ASN A 242 -5.04 -11.40 4.44
C ASN A 242 -4.27 -11.30 5.77
N PRO A 243 -4.05 -12.45 6.46
CA PRO A 243 -3.13 -12.49 7.59
C PRO A 243 -1.72 -12.03 7.18
N SER A 244 -1.05 -11.29 8.06
CA SER A 244 0.34 -10.82 7.95
C SER A 244 0.95 -10.80 9.35
N PRO A 245 2.27 -10.92 9.57
CA PRO A 245 2.86 -10.87 10.92
C PRO A 245 2.57 -9.56 11.68
N TYR A 246 2.48 -8.46 10.93
CA TYR A 246 2.21 -7.09 11.38
C TYR A 246 1.13 -6.44 10.51
N PRO A 247 0.45 -5.38 10.99
CA PRO A 247 -0.41 -4.58 10.14
C PRO A 247 0.41 -3.98 9.00
N ALA A 248 -0.10 -4.11 7.78
CA ALA A 248 0.62 -3.69 6.59
C ALA A 248 -0.34 -3.26 5.47
N VAL A 249 -0.10 -2.09 4.88
CA VAL A 249 -0.84 -1.62 3.70
C VAL A 249 0.10 -1.64 2.50
N ASN A 250 -0.09 -2.62 1.62
CA ASN A 250 0.61 -2.70 0.35
C ASN A 250 -0.04 -1.73 -0.64
N ILE A 251 0.63 -0.64 -0.96
CA ILE A 251 0.26 0.26 -2.05
C ILE A 251 0.71 -0.43 -3.35
N ILE A 252 -0.27 -0.99 -4.05
CA ILE A 252 -0.06 -1.73 -5.29
C ILE A 252 -0.18 -0.75 -6.44
N ASN A 253 0.95 -0.36 -7.02
CA ASN A 253 1.08 0.58 -8.13
C ASN A 253 1.26 -0.09 -9.49
N GLY A 254 1.42 -1.41 -9.54
CA GLY A 254 1.39 -2.23 -10.76
C GLY A 254 2.75 -2.49 -11.37
N ASN A 255 3.84 -2.00 -10.76
CA ASN A 255 5.19 -2.28 -11.22
C ASN A 255 5.57 -3.77 -11.09
N TRP A 256 4.89 -4.51 -10.19
CA TRP A 256 5.06 -5.97 -10.10
C TRP A 256 4.82 -6.72 -11.41
N VAL A 257 3.99 -6.17 -12.32
CA VAL A 257 3.64 -6.82 -13.59
C VAL A 257 4.88 -7.03 -14.46
N ALA A 258 5.73 -6.01 -14.59
CA ALA A 258 6.91 -6.09 -15.45
C ALA A 258 7.91 -7.13 -14.95
N ASP A 259 8.14 -7.18 -13.64
CA ASP A 259 9.03 -8.17 -13.01
C ASP A 259 8.48 -9.60 -13.14
N THR A 260 7.16 -9.76 -13.00
CA THR A 260 6.51 -11.08 -13.10
C THR A 260 6.48 -11.60 -14.54
N GLU A 261 6.30 -10.72 -15.52
CA GLU A 261 6.39 -11.09 -16.94
C GLU A 261 7.82 -11.45 -17.35
N ARG A 262 8.83 -10.73 -16.87
CA ARG A 262 10.24 -11.09 -17.07
C ARG A 262 10.54 -12.49 -16.52
N LEU A 263 10.11 -12.78 -15.29
CA LEU A 263 10.21 -14.12 -14.72
C LEU A 263 9.52 -15.18 -15.58
N ARG A 264 8.30 -14.90 -16.06
CA ARG A 264 7.57 -15.83 -16.94
C ARG A 264 8.35 -16.15 -18.23
N HIS A 265 9.15 -15.20 -18.70
CA HIS A 265 10.03 -15.35 -19.87
C HIS A 265 11.43 -15.92 -19.53
N GLY A 266 11.65 -16.39 -18.30
CA GLY A 266 12.89 -17.05 -17.89
C GLY A 266 13.97 -16.10 -17.39
N ASP A 267 13.69 -14.80 -17.28
CA ASP A 267 14.62 -13.84 -16.71
C ASP A 267 14.52 -13.87 -15.18
N THR A 268 15.41 -14.64 -14.56
CA THR A 268 15.52 -14.79 -13.11
C THR A 268 16.54 -13.83 -12.50
N THR A 269 17.43 -13.23 -13.28
CA THR A 269 18.52 -12.40 -12.76
C THR A 269 18.16 -10.92 -12.74
N SER A 270 17.61 -10.37 -13.82
CA SER A 270 17.33 -8.93 -13.90
C SER A 270 16.13 -8.47 -13.05
N ILE A 271 15.33 -9.43 -12.60
CA ILE A 271 14.20 -9.20 -11.69
C ILE A 271 14.63 -9.00 -10.24
N VAL A 272 15.89 -9.30 -9.90
CA VAL A 272 16.48 -9.08 -8.58
C VAL A 272 17.08 -7.68 -8.54
N ARG A 273 16.50 -6.79 -7.73
CA ARG A 273 16.94 -5.39 -7.67
C ARG A 273 17.70 -5.11 -6.38
N SER A 274 18.83 -4.42 -6.50
CA SER A 274 19.60 -3.93 -5.36
C SER A 274 18.75 -3.02 -4.46
N PRO A 275 19.11 -2.86 -3.17
CA PRO A 275 18.45 -1.89 -2.31
C PRO A 275 18.52 -0.46 -2.86
N VAL A 276 17.56 0.37 -2.45
CA VAL A 276 17.62 1.81 -2.74
C VAL A 276 18.68 2.45 -1.84
N GLY A 277 19.49 3.34 -2.42
CA GLY A 277 20.53 4.04 -1.67
C GLY A 277 19.96 4.84 -0.48
N PRO A 278 20.67 4.86 0.67
CA PRO A 278 20.23 5.65 1.82
C PRO A 278 20.23 7.14 1.48
N GLY A 279 19.36 7.91 2.14
CA GLY A 279 19.35 9.38 2.02
C GLY A 279 18.75 9.94 0.72
N LEU A 280 18.24 9.11 -0.20
CA LEU A 280 17.73 9.58 -1.50
C LEU A 280 16.32 10.18 -1.46
N TYR A 281 15.53 9.78 -0.46
CA TYR A 281 14.13 10.13 -0.33
C TYR A 281 13.84 10.60 1.10
N PHE A 282 12.79 11.41 1.24
CA PHE A 282 12.28 11.85 2.53
C PHE A 282 13.30 12.59 3.41
N GLN A 283 14.12 13.46 2.81
CA GLN A 283 15.12 14.27 3.54
C GLN A 283 14.54 15.53 4.21
N GLY A 284 13.26 15.83 4.00
CA GLY A 284 12.59 16.97 4.61
C GLY A 284 11.97 16.65 5.98
N GLN A 285 11.55 17.70 6.68
CA GLN A 285 10.63 17.56 7.81
C GLN A 285 9.20 17.37 7.30
N TYR A 286 8.60 16.24 7.66
CA TYR A 286 7.25 15.87 7.28
C TYR A 286 6.37 15.68 8.51
N GLY A 287 5.07 15.57 8.27
CA GLY A 287 4.07 15.47 9.32
C GLY A 287 3.36 16.80 9.50
N VAL A 288 2.03 16.72 9.58
CA VAL A 288 1.16 17.85 9.90
C VAL A 288 0.04 17.36 10.80
N ALA A 289 -0.41 18.22 11.72
CA ALA A 289 -1.57 17.92 12.54
C ALA A 289 -2.77 17.56 11.64
N THR A 290 -3.35 16.39 11.88
CA THR A 290 -4.50 15.88 11.13
C THR A 290 -5.78 16.02 11.94
N ARG A 291 -6.91 16.17 11.26
CA ARG A 291 -8.25 16.07 11.88
C ARG A 291 -8.74 14.62 11.95
N GLY A 292 -7.87 13.67 11.60
CA GLY A 292 -8.21 12.27 11.43
C GLY A 292 -9.04 12.01 10.18
N VAL A 293 -9.65 10.82 10.14
CA VAL A 293 -10.41 10.32 8.99
C VAL A 293 -11.77 11.01 8.90
N ASN A 294 -12.09 11.57 7.73
CA ASN A 294 -13.30 12.33 7.49
C ASN A 294 -14.52 11.43 7.15
N LYS A 295 -15.71 12.02 7.07
CA LYS A 295 -16.96 11.26 6.79
C LYS A 295 -16.96 10.53 5.44
N LEU A 296 -16.29 11.07 4.41
CA LEU A 296 -16.23 10.44 3.09
C LEU A 296 -15.41 9.15 3.18
N GLU A 297 -14.25 9.20 3.82
CA GLU A 297 -13.38 8.05 4.04
C GLU A 297 -14.03 7.00 4.94
N LYS A 298 -14.70 7.41 6.02
CA LYS A 298 -15.50 6.49 6.85
C LYS A 298 -16.61 5.81 6.04
N THR A 299 -17.27 6.55 5.14
CA THR A 299 -18.30 5.99 4.25
C THR A 299 -17.68 5.01 3.26
N HIS A 300 -16.51 5.34 2.71
CA HIS A 300 -15.77 4.47 1.82
C HIS A 300 -15.36 3.15 2.50
N ALA A 301 -14.81 3.22 3.72
CA ALA A 301 -14.50 2.05 4.55
C ALA A 301 -15.76 1.19 4.82
N PHE A 302 -16.87 1.83 5.20
CA PHE A 302 -18.15 1.16 5.42
C PHE A 302 -18.63 0.39 4.19
N LEU A 303 -18.59 1.02 3.01
CA LEU A 303 -19.05 0.42 1.75
C LEU A 303 -18.20 -0.80 1.38
N ILE A 304 -16.87 -0.64 1.41
CA ILE A 304 -15.94 -1.73 1.16
C ILE A 304 -16.18 -2.87 2.15
N ASN A 305 -16.22 -2.56 3.44
CA ASN A 305 -16.29 -3.57 4.48
C ASN A 305 -17.60 -4.36 4.37
N ASN A 306 -18.74 -3.69 4.15
CA ASN A 306 -20.00 -4.39 3.94
C ASN A 306 -20.01 -5.24 2.68
N TRP A 307 -19.41 -4.74 1.60
CA TRP A 307 -19.32 -5.51 0.37
C TRP A 307 -18.50 -6.79 0.55
N VAL A 308 -17.36 -6.74 1.27
CA VAL A 308 -16.59 -7.94 1.60
C VAL A 308 -17.35 -8.86 2.56
N ARG A 309 -18.00 -8.32 3.60
CA ARG A 309 -18.78 -9.11 4.56
C ARG A 309 -19.92 -9.88 3.90
N ARG A 310 -20.61 -9.27 2.92
CA ARG A 310 -21.68 -9.92 2.13
C ARG A 310 -21.20 -11.13 1.33
N ARG A 311 -19.89 -11.25 1.04
CA ARG A 311 -19.31 -12.43 0.38
C ARG A 311 -19.13 -13.62 1.34
N GLY A 312 -19.38 -13.45 2.64
CA GLY A 312 -19.32 -14.51 3.64
C GLY A 312 -17.96 -15.21 3.66
N PHE A 313 -17.96 -16.55 3.66
CA PHE A 313 -16.73 -17.35 3.74
C PHE A 313 -15.73 -17.08 2.61
N ARG A 314 -16.19 -16.69 1.42
CA ARG A 314 -15.32 -16.31 0.28
C ARG A 314 -14.46 -15.09 0.62
N GLY A 315 -14.98 -14.16 1.43
CA GLY A 315 -14.26 -12.97 1.88
C GLY A 315 -13.73 -12.11 0.73
N GLY A 316 -12.49 -11.62 0.89
CA GLY A 316 -11.79 -10.75 -0.08
C GLY A 316 -11.07 -11.48 -1.21
N LEU A 317 -11.08 -12.82 -1.26
CA LEU A 317 -10.33 -13.56 -2.28
C LEU A 317 -11.07 -13.53 -3.62
N TYR A 318 -10.51 -12.79 -4.58
CA TYR A 318 -11.05 -12.70 -5.94
C TYR A 318 -10.61 -13.87 -6.83
N PHE A 319 -9.36 -14.30 -6.69
CA PHE A 319 -8.72 -15.23 -7.63
C PHE A 319 -8.69 -16.69 -7.14
N VAL A 320 -9.15 -16.92 -5.91
CA VAL A 320 -9.07 -18.22 -5.26
C VAL A 320 -10.41 -18.56 -4.64
N ASP A 321 -10.91 -19.76 -4.93
CA ASP A 321 -12.08 -20.27 -4.23
C ASP A 321 -11.67 -20.80 -2.86
N ARG A 322 -11.79 -19.93 -1.85
CA ARG A 322 -11.44 -20.27 -0.46
C ARG A 322 -12.12 -21.53 0.07
N ARG A 323 -13.31 -21.85 -0.44
CA ARG A 323 -14.06 -23.04 -0.05
C ARG A 323 -13.33 -24.33 -0.42
N LYS A 324 -12.53 -24.30 -1.49
CA LYS A 324 -11.70 -25.43 -1.93
C LYS A 324 -10.38 -25.48 -1.16
N VAL A 325 -9.81 -24.32 -0.87
CA VAL A 325 -8.50 -24.21 -0.21
C VAL A 325 -8.55 -24.45 1.29
N GLU A 326 -9.64 -24.02 1.93
CA GLU A 326 -9.88 -24.17 3.38
C GLU A 326 -11.16 -24.99 3.60
N ALA A 327 -11.24 -26.16 2.96
CA ALA A 327 -12.43 -27.00 2.96
C ALA A 327 -12.92 -27.35 4.38
N GLU A 328 -12.02 -27.72 5.29
CA GLU A 328 -12.36 -28.01 6.69
C GLU A 328 -13.01 -26.81 7.40
N LYS A 329 -12.40 -25.63 7.28
CA LYS A 329 -12.96 -24.39 7.83
C LYS A 329 -14.29 -24.02 7.18
N PHE A 330 -14.48 -24.36 5.91
CA PHE A 330 -15.74 -24.14 5.21
C PHE A 330 -16.84 -25.08 5.73
N GLN A 331 -16.51 -26.34 6.04
CA GLN A 331 -17.47 -27.25 6.67
C GLN A 331 -17.84 -26.78 8.07
N GLN A 332 -16.87 -26.31 8.87
CA GLN A 332 -17.14 -25.68 10.16
C GLN A 332 -18.06 -24.46 10.00
N TYR A 333 -17.77 -23.58 9.04
CA TYR A 333 -18.62 -22.43 8.72
C TYR A 333 -20.06 -22.84 8.41
N LYS A 334 -20.26 -23.90 7.60
CA LYS A 334 -21.59 -24.43 7.29
C LYS A 334 -22.28 -24.99 8.53
N ALA A 335 -21.58 -25.81 9.31
CA ALA A 335 -22.10 -26.48 10.49
C ALA A 335 -22.59 -25.49 11.55
N THR A 336 -21.91 -24.35 11.71
CA THR A 336 -22.27 -23.33 12.69
C THR A 336 -23.18 -22.23 12.13
N GLY A 337 -23.65 -22.36 10.87
CA GLY A 337 -24.37 -21.27 10.19
C GLY A 337 -23.58 -19.94 10.15
N GLY A 338 -22.24 -20.01 10.18
CA GLY A 338 -21.35 -18.85 10.26
C GLY A 338 -21.18 -18.21 11.65
N GLN A 339 -21.80 -18.74 12.71
CA GLN A 339 -21.70 -18.15 14.07
C GLN A 339 -20.27 -18.10 14.62
N ASN A 340 -19.43 -19.10 14.32
CA ASN A 340 -18.03 -19.16 14.79
C ASN A 340 -17.04 -18.55 13.79
N PHE A 341 -17.52 -17.91 12.72
CA PHE A 341 -16.66 -17.31 11.71
C PHE A 341 -16.28 -15.89 12.11
N ILE A 342 -15.00 -15.72 12.47
CA ILE A 342 -14.41 -14.39 12.67
C ILE A 342 -14.24 -13.72 11.30
N GLY A 343 -15.32 -13.10 10.83
CA GLY A 343 -15.35 -12.24 9.66
C GLY A 343 -14.81 -10.85 9.96
N ASN A 344 -15.02 -9.92 9.03
CA ASN A 344 -14.71 -8.53 9.32
C ASN A 344 -15.71 -7.95 10.32
N GLU A 345 -15.21 -7.08 11.18
CA GLU A 345 -16.04 -6.32 12.12
C GLU A 345 -17.08 -5.46 11.41
N LEU A 346 -18.19 -5.22 12.10
CA LEU A 346 -19.23 -4.33 11.59
C LEU A 346 -18.80 -2.87 11.76
N ILE A 347 -18.57 -2.19 10.64
CA ILE A 347 -18.43 -0.74 10.63
C ILE A 347 -19.83 -0.12 10.64
N GLN A 348 -20.09 0.79 11.57
CA GLN A 348 -21.38 1.49 11.63
C GLN A 348 -21.55 2.41 10.41
N ASN A 349 -22.77 2.55 9.90
CA ASN A 349 -23.06 3.43 8.78
C ASN A 349 -22.86 4.90 9.21
N PRO A 350 -21.84 5.61 8.70
CA PRO A 350 -21.55 6.99 9.12
C PRO A 350 -22.58 8.00 8.61
N LEU A 351 -23.49 7.59 7.71
CA LEU A 351 -24.58 8.41 7.19
C LEU A 351 -25.87 8.28 8.02
N ARG A 352 -25.99 7.24 8.86
CA ARG A 352 -27.16 7.07 9.72
C ARG A 352 -27.03 8.02 10.91
N ARG A 353 -27.97 8.97 11.05
CA ARG A 353 -28.08 9.75 12.29
C ARG A 353 -28.34 8.77 13.44
N GLN A 354 -27.49 8.78 14.46
CA GLN A 354 -27.83 8.12 15.72
C GLN A 354 -29.10 8.81 16.23
N LYS A 355 -30.18 8.05 16.38
CA LYS A 355 -31.32 8.51 17.16
C LYS A 355 -30.78 8.63 18.59
N LYS A 356 -30.64 9.87 19.06
CA LYS A 356 -30.39 10.14 20.48
C LYS A 356 -31.60 9.75 21.28
#